data_AF-A0A382VSQ6-F1
#
_entry.id   AF-A0A382VSQ6-F1
#
_cell.length_a   1.000
_cell.length_b   1.000
_cell.length_c   1.000
_cell.angle_alpha   90.00
_cell.angle_beta   90.00
_cell.angle_gamma   90.00
#
_symmetry.space_group_name_H-M   'P 1'
#
loop_
_entity.id
_entity.type
_entity.pdbx_description
1 polymer ?
#
loop_
_entity_poly.entity_id
_entity_poly.type
_entity_poly.pdbx_seq_one_letter_code
_entity_poly.pdbx_strand_id
1 'polypeptide(L)'
;MIMENIKIPKSLIFIIIVVVVFLWFGSSLYQKVPAGYVAVATLFGEVQADPYEEGLHIPVNPFFEWYFYDVRQKSHLEEANVPSQDQLQTKIQVSVQFRLEQERAPMILKETGQAADVLRVHIVPKLRSLLREQGKAIKRAEDFFLEETQQNMQTSLLEGLRDYLITK
;
A
#
# COMPACT_ATOMS: atom_id res chain seq x y z
N MET A 1 -32.10 -55.75 -16.08
CA MET A 1 -30.75 -56.16 -16.52
C MET A 1 -30.59 -55.58 -17.91
N ILE A 2 -29.85 -54.50 -18.11
CA ILE A 2 -28.41 -54.54 -18.36
C ILE A 2 -27.88 -53.14 -18.01
N MET A 3 -27.04 -53.06 -16.99
CA MET A 3 -26.22 -51.88 -16.76
C MET A 3 -25.00 -52.08 -17.65
N GLU A 4 -25.04 -51.47 -18.83
CA GLU A 4 -23.99 -51.59 -19.83
C GLU A 4 -22.72 -50.97 -19.25
N ASN A 5 -21.73 -51.83 -19.02
CA ASN A 5 -20.48 -51.45 -18.40
C ASN A 5 -19.66 -50.70 -19.46
N ILE A 6 -19.83 -49.38 -19.51
CA ILE A 6 -19.12 -48.48 -20.43
C ILE A 6 -17.62 -48.66 -20.18
N LYS A 7 -16.96 -49.47 -21.02
CA LYS A 7 -15.51 -49.62 -21.03
C LYS A 7 -14.92 -48.35 -21.63
N ILE A 8 -14.74 -47.32 -20.80
CA ILE A 8 -14.08 -46.09 -21.23
C ILE A 8 -12.65 -46.48 -21.66
N PRO A 9 -12.25 -46.19 -22.91
CA PRO A 9 -10.90 -46.51 -23.35
C PRO A 9 -9.91 -45.72 -22.52
N LYS A 10 -8.81 -46.37 -22.09
CA LYS A 10 -7.76 -45.72 -21.27
C LYS A 10 -7.20 -44.46 -21.93
N SER A 11 -7.18 -44.41 -23.26
CA SER A 11 -6.81 -43.23 -24.06
C SER A 11 -7.79 -42.06 -23.91
N LEU A 12 -9.10 -42.33 -23.81
CA LEU A 12 -10.12 -41.29 -23.60
C LEU A 12 -10.01 -40.70 -22.19
N ILE A 13 -9.76 -41.55 -21.17
CA ILE A 13 -9.49 -41.07 -19.80
C ILE A 13 -8.24 -40.18 -19.77
N PHE A 14 -7.17 -40.60 -20.46
CA PHE A 14 -5.95 -39.80 -20.56
C PHE A 14 -6.17 -38.44 -21.24
N ILE A 15 -6.91 -38.42 -22.35
CA ILE A 15 -7.26 -37.16 -23.04
C ILE A 15 -8.09 -36.24 -22.15
N ILE A 16 -9.08 -36.79 -21.44
CA ILE A 16 -9.90 -36.01 -20.51
C ILE A 16 -9.04 -35.40 -19.39
N ILE A 17 -8.10 -36.17 -18.83
CA ILE A 17 -7.17 -35.67 -17.79
C ILE A 17 -6.31 -34.54 -18.35
N VAL A 18 -5.74 -34.69 -19.55
CA VAL A 18 -4.91 -33.65 -20.17
C VAL A 18 -5.70 -32.38 -20.43
N VAL A 19 -6.93 -32.49 -20.95
CA VAL A 19 -7.80 -31.34 -21.22
C VAL A 19 -8.19 -30.64 -19.92
N VAL A 20 -8.51 -31.38 -18.86
CA VAL A 20 -8.84 -30.80 -17.55
C VAL A 20 -7.63 -30.08 -16.95
N VAL A 21 -6.44 -30.68 -17.01
CA VAL A 21 -5.20 -30.02 -16.53
C VAL A 21 -4.91 -28.77 -17.35
N PHE A 22 -5.09 -28.81 -18.67
CA PHE A 22 -4.85 -27.65 -19.53
C PHE A 22 -5.86 -26.53 -19.29
N LEU A 23 -7.15 -26.84 -19.09
CA LEU A 23 -8.17 -25.85 -18.72
C LEU A 23 -7.91 -25.25 -17.34
N TRP A 24 -7.50 -26.08 -16.38
CA TRP A 24 -7.14 -25.62 -15.04
C TRP A 24 -5.92 -24.69 -15.10
N PHE A 25 -4.89 -25.05 -15.85
CA PHE A 25 -3.70 -24.23 -16.06
C PHE A 25 -4.00 -22.96 -16.87
N GLY A 26 -4.90 -23.02 -17.85
CA GLY A 26 -5.31 -21.86 -18.64
C GLY A 26 -6.03 -20.79 -17.81
N SER A 27 -6.77 -21.21 -16.77
CA SER A 27 -7.49 -20.28 -15.88
C SER A 27 -6.58 -19.46 -14.97
N SER A 28 -5.34 -19.90 -14.74
CA SER A 28 -4.35 -19.18 -13.91
C SER A 28 -3.42 -18.26 -14.72
N LEU A 29 -3.60 -18.18 -16.04
CA LEU A 29 -2.77 -17.34 -16.94
C LEU A 29 -3.27 -15.90 -17.11
N TYR A 30 -4.33 -15.51 -16.43
CA TYR A 30 -4.83 -14.13 -16.46
C TYR A 30 -4.97 -13.56 -15.05
N GLN A 31 -4.63 -12.28 -14.89
CA GLN A 31 -4.89 -11.53 -13.67
C GLN A 31 -5.66 -10.26 -14.01
N LYS A 32 -6.73 -10.00 -13.25
CA LYS A 32 -7.48 -8.75 -13.33
C LYS A 32 -7.10 -7.87 -12.14
N VAL A 33 -6.71 -6.64 -12.41
CA VAL A 33 -6.43 -5.61 -11.40
C VAL A 33 -7.58 -4.61 -11.42
N PRO A 34 -8.29 -4.42 -10.30
CA PRO A 34 -9.40 -3.47 -10.24
C PRO A 34 -8.92 -2.02 -10.34
N ALA A 35 -9.80 -1.14 -10.83
CA ALA A 35 -9.47 0.27 -10.98
C ALA A 35 -9.09 0.93 -9.64
N GLY A 36 -8.08 1.80 -9.64
CA GLY A 36 -7.52 2.46 -8.46
C GLY A 36 -6.74 1.54 -7.53
N TYR A 37 -6.37 0.34 -7.99
CA TYR A 37 -5.41 -0.53 -7.33
C TYR A 37 -4.23 -0.80 -8.26
N VAL A 38 -3.09 -1.09 -7.67
CA VAL A 38 -1.92 -1.66 -8.34
C VAL A 38 -1.63 -3.02 -7.73
N ALA A 39 -1.29 -3.99 -8.57
CA ALA A 39 -0.93 -5.33 -8.12
C ALA A 39 0.58 -5.53 -8.18
N VAL A 40 1.15 -6.10 -7.13
CA VAL A 40 2.55 -6.49 -7.05
C VAL A 40 2.59 -8.01 -7.00
N ALA A 41 3.34 -8.62 -7.90
CA ALA A 41 3.54 -10.06 -7.92
C ALA A 41 4.82 -10.43 -7.16
N THR A 42 4.80 -11.58 -6.50
CA THR A 42 6.01 -12.23 -5.99
C THR A 42 6.12 -13.64 -6.53
N LEU A 43 7.35 -14.09 -6.78
CA LEU A 43 7.65 -15.43 -7.24
C LEU A 43 8.57 -16.09 -6.22
N PHE A 44 8.04 -17.07 -5.48
CA PHE A 44 8.80 -17.77 -4.42
C PHE A 44 9.48 -16.82 -3.41
N GLY A 45 8.80 -15.72 -3.07
CA GLY A 45 9.31 -14.69 -2.15
C GLY A 45 10.13 -13.57 -2.81
N GLU A 46 10.43 -13.67 -4.10
CA GLU A 46 11.09 -12.59 -4.85
C GLU A 46 10.05 -11.63 -5.43
N VAL A 47 10.12 -10.36 -4.99
CA VAL A 47 9.22 -9.31 -5.47
C VAL A 47 9.60 -8.90 -6.89
N GLN A 48 8.62 -8.91 -7.80
CA GLN A 48 8.82 -8.45 -9.18
C GLN A 48 9.06 -6.94 -9.21
N ALA A 49 10.03 -6.48 -10.01
CA ALA A 49 10.43 -5.09 -10.05
C ALA A 49 9.33 -4.16 -10.61
N ASP A 50 8.59 -4.64 -11.62
CA ASP A 50 7.56 -3.86 -12.29
C ASP A 50 6.18 -4.17 -11.69
N PRO A 51 5.42 -3.15 -11.27
CA PRO A 51 4.05 -3.34 -10.81
C PRO A 51 3.09 -3.56 -11.98
N TYR A 52 1.97 -4.23 -11.69
CA TYR A 52 0.87 -4.43 -12.62
C TYR A 52 -0.22 -3.38 -12.39
N GLU A 53 -0.39 -2.49 -13.36
CA GLU A 53 -1.41 -1.43 -13.35
C GLU A 53 -2.84 -1.99 -13.44
N GLU A 54 -3.83 -1.12 -13.28
CA GLU A 54 -5.24 -1.47 -13.45
C GLU A 54 -5.53 -2.01 -14.86
N GLY A 55 -6.32 -3.08 -14.94
CA GLY A 55 -6.64 -3.73 -16.21
C GLY A 55 -6.54 -5.23 -16.19
N LEU A 56 -6.52 -5.83 -17.39
CA LEU A 56 -6.42 -7.26 -17.59
C LEU A 56 -5.02 -7.60 -18.12
N HIS A 57 -4.28 -8.39 -17.35
CA HIS A 57 -2.92 -8.83 -17.68
C HIS A 57 -2.94 -10.28 -18.13
N ILE A 58 -2.53 -10.51 -19.38
CA ILE A 58 -2.45 -11.82 -20.03
C ILE A 58 -1.22 -11.82 -20.96
N PRO A 59 -0.34 -12.84 -20.91
CA PRO A 59 -0.28 -13.94 -19.95
C PRO A 59 0.44 -13.53 -18.65
N VAL A 60 0.01 -14.08 -17.52
CA VAL A 60 0.74 -14.00 -16.24
C VAL A 60 1.24 -15.37 -15.79
N ASN A 61 2.30 -15.39 -14.98
CA ASN A 61 2.83 -16.63 -14.43
C ASN A 61 1.86 -17.18 -13.35
N PRO A 62 1.42 -18.43 -13.46
CA PRO A 62 0.47 -19.03 -12.52
C PRO A 62 1.05 -19.25 -11.11
N PHE A 63 2.37 -19.16 -10.95
CA PHE A 63 3.05 -19.28 -9.65
C PHE A 63 3.23 -17.94 -8.93
N PHE A 64 2.70 -16.84 -9.48
CA PHE A 64 2.76 -15.55 -8.79
C PHE A 64 1.79 -15.47 -7.62
N GLU A 65 2.29 -14.95 -6.50
CA GLU A 65 1.46 -14.48 -5.40
C GLU A 65 1.20 -12.99 -5.56
N TRP A 66 -0.07 -12.58 -5.48
CA TRP A 66 -0.52 -11.23 -5.80
C TRP A 66 -0.84 -10.42 -4.55
N TYR A 67 -0.31 -9.21 -4.49
CA TYR A 67 -0.57 -8.22 -3.45
C TYR A 67 -1.17 -6.97 -4.06
N PHE A 68 -2.32 -6.53 -3.55
CA PHE A 68 -3.03 -5.37 -4.07
C PHE A 68 -2.82 -4.16 -3.17
N TYR A 69 -2.37 -3.07 -3.76
CA TYR A 69 -2.22 -1.77 -3.10
C TYR A 69 -3.24 -0.80 -3.64
N ASP A 70 -3.97 -0.17 -2.73
CA ASP A 70 -4.89 0.91 -3.06
C ASP A 70 -4.08 2.21 -3.22
N VAL A 71 -4.08 2.75 -4.43
CA VAL A 71 -3.30 3.93 -4.83
C VAL A 71 -4.13 5.21 -4.82
N ARG A 72 -5.38 5.12 -4.35
CA ARG A 72 -6.25 6.27 -4.16
C ARG A 72 -5.77 7.12 -3.00
N GLN A 73 -6.19 8.38 -3.02
CA GLN A 73 -5.90 9.32 -1.96
C GLN A 73 -6.64 8.94 -0.67
N LYS A 74 -5.91 8.94 0.44
CA LYS A 74 -6.42 8.62 1.78
C LYS A 74 -6.07 9.75 2.73
N SER A 75 -6.95 9.98 3.69
CA SER A 75 -6.70 10.88 4.81
C SER A 75 -6.42 10.06 6.07
N HIS A 76 -5.47 10.54 6.86
CA HIS A 76 -5.22 10.05 8.22
C HIS A 76 -5.23 11.23 9.18
N LEU A 77 -6.05 11.12 10.22
CA LEU A 77 -6.10 12.09 11.31
C LEU A 77 -5.19 11.60 12.43
N GLU A 78 -4.21 12.42 12.78
CA GLU A 78 -3.28 12.16 13.87
C GLU A 78 -3.45 13.18 14.98
N GLU A 79 -3.53 12.71 16.22
CA GLU A 79 -3.51 13.58 17.40
C GLU A 79 -2.15 13.48 18.09
N ALA A 80 -1.55 14.61 18.41
CA ALA A 80 -0.30 14.66 19.15
C ALA A 80 -0.32 15.74 20.23
N ASN A 81 0.27 15.42 21.38
CA ASN A 81 0.54 16.41 22.42
C ASN A 81 1.91 17.03 22.14
N VAL A 82 1.93 18.34 21.99
CA VAL A 82 3.11 19.10 21.60
C VAL A 82 3.44 20.10 22.71
N PRO A 83 4.67 20.07 23.26
CA PRO A 83 5.08 21.02 24.28
C PRO A 83 5.48 22.36 23.65
N SER A 84 5.08 23.47 24.27
CA SER A 84 5.60 24.81 24.02
C SER A 84 6.73 25.17 25.01
N GLN A 85 7.46 26.26 24.74
CA GLN A 85 8.58 26.70 25.60
C GLN A 85 8.14 27.16 26.99
N ASP A 86 6.90 27.63 27.13
CA ASP A 86 6.25 27.94 28.41
C ASP A 86 5.85 26.69 29.23
N GLN A 87 6.26 25.49 28.78
CA GLN A 87 6.04 24.19 29.43
C GLN A 87 4.58 23.72 29.44
N LEU A 88 3.69 24.39 28.72
CA LEU A 88 2.33 23.91 28.50
C LEU A 88 2.31 22.83 27.41
N GLN A 89 1.36 21.89 27.53
CA GLN A 89 1.12 20.86 26.51
C GLN A 89 -0.14 21.21 25.73
N THR A 90 0.01 21.43 24.43
CA THR A 90 -1.12 21.67 23.52
C THR A 90 -1.43 20.41 22.75
N LYS A 91 -2.70 19.98 22.77
CA LYS A 91 -3.16 18.89 21.91
C LYS A 91 -3.45 19.45 20.52
N ILE A 92 -2.75 18.94 19.51
CA ILE A 92 -2.90 19.33 18.12
C ILE A 92 -3.45 18.13 17.35
N GLN A 93 -4.46 18.39 16.52
CA GLN A 93 -4.99 17.42 15.55
C GLN A 93 -4.55 17.83 14.15
N VAL A 94 -3.92 16.91 13.42
CA VAL A 94 -3.47 17.15 12.05
C VAL A 94 -4.02 16.07 11.14
N SER A 95 -4.65 16.50 10.05
CA SER A 95 -5.09 15.62 8.98
C SER A 95 -4.06 15.66 7.86
N VAL A 96 -3.49 14.50 7.53
CA VAL A 96 -2.56 14.35 6.41
C VAL A 96 -3.25 13.55 5.32
N GLN A 97 -3.18 14.07 4.10
CA GLN A 97 -3.63 13.36 2.90
C GLN A 97 -2.43 12.80 2.17
N PHE A 98 -2.48 11.52 1.81
CA PHE A 98 -1.41 10.83 1.12
C PHE A 98 -1.98 9.86 0.08
N ARG A 99 -1.14 9.48 -0.87
CA ARG A 99 -1.41 8.43 -1.85
C ARG A 99 -0.15 7.62 -2.06
N LEU A 100 -0.29 6.34 -2.38
CA LEU A 100 0.84 5.51 -2.75
C LEU A 100 1.21 5.77 -4.22
N GLU A 101 2.50 5.84 -4.51
CA GLU A 101 2.99 5.92 -5.89
C GLU A 101 2.97 4.53 -6.51
N GLN A 102 2.27 4.39 -7.64
CA GLN A 102 2.07 3.10 -8.32
C GLN A 102 3.39 2.42 -8.65
N GLU A 103 4.35 3.18 -9.19
CA GLU A 103 5.69 2.71 -9.59
C GLU A 103 6.51 2.18 -8.40
N ARG A 104 6.28 2.70 -7.18
CA ARG A 104 7.01 2.28 -5.97
C ARG A 104 6.34 1.14 -5.20
N ALA A 105 5.16 0.66 -5.63
CA ALA A 105 4.45 -0.40 -4.93
C ALA A 105 5.30 -1.67 -4.69
N PRO A 106 6.17 -2.12 -5.62
CA PRO A 106 7.05 -3.25 -5.37
C PRO A 106 8.08 -2.99 -4.26
N MET A 107 8.64 -1.78 -4.21
CA MET A 107 9.56 -1.37 -3.16
C MET A 107 8.87 -1.33 -1.80
N ILE A 108 7.65 -0.82 -1.75
CA ILE A 108 6.82 -0.81 -0.52
C ILE A 108 6.59 -2.22 0.01
N LEU A 109 6.22 -3.18 -0.86
CA LEU A 109 6.03 -4.58 -0.46
C LEU A 109 7.32 -5.17 0.12
N LYS A 110 8.46 -4.89 -0.53
CA LYS A 110 9.77 -5.42 -0.16
C LYS A 110 10.30 -4.85 1.16
N GLU A 111 10.15 -3.56 1.39
CA GLU A 111 10.76 -2.86 2.52
C GLU A 111 9.84 -2.71 3.73
N THR A 112 8.55 -2.47 3.49
CA THR A 112 7.59 -2.11 4.55
C THR A 112 6.54 -3.19 4.77
N GLY A 113 6.11 -3.88 3.70
CA GLY A 113 5.01 -4.83 3.73
C GLY A 113 3.71 -4.21 3.23
N GLN A 114 2.64 -4.25 4.02
CA GLN A 114 1.31 -3.83 3.54
C GLN A 114 1.15 -2.31 3.49
N ALA A 115 0.13 -1.83 2.76
CA ALA A 115 -0.21 -0.41 2.68
C ALA A 115 -0.43 0.25 4.07
N ALA A 116 -0.99 -0.50 5.02
CA ALA A 116 -1.21 -0.03 6.38
C ALA A 116 0.11 0.15 7.16
N ASP A 117 1.14 -0.65 6.83
CA ASP A 117 2.44 -0.56 7.46
C ASP A 117 3.18 0.71 7.04
N VAL A 118 2.97 1.22 5.81
CA VAL A 118 3.50 2.51 5.37
C VAL A 118 3.07 3.64 6.30
N LEU A 119 1.78 3.68 6.64
CA LEU A 119 1.24 4.68 7.55
C LEU A 119 1.87 4.55 8.95
N ARG A 120 1.90 3.33 9.48
CA ARG A 120 2.35 3.02 10.85
C ARG A 120 3.86 3.19 11.05
N VAL A 121 4.66 2.83 10.04
CA VAL A 121 6.13 2.77 10.13
C VAL A 121 6.78 4.08 9.69
N HIS A 122 6.22 4.76 8.69
CA HIS A 122 6.84 5.94 8.08
C HIS A 122 6.08 7.22 8.43
N ILE A 123 4.81 7.32 8.03
CA ILE A 123 4.07 8.59 8.07
C ILE A 123 3.80 9.05 9.51
N VAL A 124 3.18 8.21 10.34
CA VAL A 124 2.79 8.58 11.72
C VAL A 124 4.01 8.93 12.59
N PRO A 125 5.09 8.12 12.62
CA PRO A 125 6.25 8.46 13.43
C PRO A 125 6.95 9.74 12.98
N LYS A 126 7.10 9.94 11.66
CA LYS A 126 7.74 11.16 11.13
C LYS A 126 6.89 12.39 11.39
N LEU A 127 5.57 12.32 11.19
CA LEU A 127 4.64 13.41 11.49
C LEU A 127 4.70 13.81 12.96
N ARG A 128 4.64 12.85 13.88
CA ARG A 128 4.80 13.11 15.34
C ARG A 128 6.15 13.71 15.68
N SER A 129 7.22 13.29 14.99
CA SER A 129 8.54 13.87 15.20
C SER A 129 8.56 15.34 14.79
N LEU A 130 8.08 15.66 13.60
CA LEU A 130 8.04 17.02 13.08
C LEU A 130 7.12 17.91 13.93
N LEU A 131 5.96 17.42 14.36
CA LEU A 131 5.06 18.17 15.25
C LEU A 131 5.73 18.56 16.57
N ARG A 132 6.48 17.63 17.19
CA ARG A 132 7.25 17.92 18.41
C ARG A 132 8.38 18.91 18.16
N GLU A 133 9.02 18.86 17.00
CA GLU A 133 10.09 19.77 16.63
C GLU A 133 9.57 21.19 16.41
N GLN A 134 8.50 21.34 15.63
CA GLN A 134 7.83 22.61 15.40
C GLN A 134 7.28 23.21 16.69
N GLY A 135 6.70 22.39 17.56
CA GLY A 135 6.21 22.83 18.87
C GLY A 135 7.24 23.49 19.76
N LYS A 136 8.46 22.95 19.79
CA LYS A 136 9.56 23.52 20.58
C LYS A 136 9.97 24.92 20.12
N ALA A 137 9.69 25.29 18.88
CA ALA A 137 9.96 26.62 18.37
C ALA A 137 8.94 27.67 18.87
N ILE A 138 7.77 27.21 19.36
CA ILE A 138 6.69 28.08 19.81
C ILE A 138 6.91 28.54 21.25
N LYS A 139 6.91 29.86 21.45
CA LYS A 139 7.20 30.46 22.76
C LYS A 139 6.07 30.22 23.76
N ARG A 140 4.82 30.50 23.36
CA ARG A 140 3.64 30.37 24.22
C ARG A 140 2.60 29.45 23.60
N ALA A 141 1.87 28.71 24.41
CA ALA A 141 0.80 27.83 23.92
C ALA A 141 -0.31 28.57 23.15
N GLU A 142 -0.55 29.84 23.45
CA GLU A 142 -1.52 30.67 22.71
C GLU A 142 -1.07 30.99 21.28
N ASP A 143 0.23 30.97 21.02
CA ASP A 143 0.78 31.30 19.70
C ASP A 143 0.42 30.23 18.65
N PHE A 144 0.00 29.03 19.07
CA PHE A 144 -0.53 27.99 18.18
C PHE A 144 -1.84 28.38 17.49
N PHE A 145 -2.57 29.37 18.03
CA PHE A 145 -3.80 29.88 17.42
C PHE A 145 -3.54 30.98 16.39
N LEU A 146 -2.30 31.51 16.32
CA LEU A 146 -1.94 32.53 15.35
C LEU A 146 -1.89 31.90 13.95
N GLU A 147 -2.49 32.60 12.99
CA GLU A 147 -2.57 32.13 11.60
C GLU A 147 -1.17 31.93 10.99
N GLU A 148 -0.26 32.87 11.24
CA GLU A 148 1.14 32.78 10.78
C GLU A 148 1.82 31.51 11.31
N THR A 149 1.66 31.20 12.60
CA THR A 149 2.20 29.97 13.21
C THR A 149 1.62 28.73 12.54
N GLN A 150 0.31 28.71 12.30
CA GLN A 150 -0.35 27.56 11.67
C GLN A 150 0.12 27.35 10.22
N GLN A 151 0.25 28.42 9.44
CA GLN A 151 0.75 28.37 8.06
C GLN A 151 2.22 27.90 8.01
N ASN A 152 3.06 28.42 8.90
CA ASN A 152 4.47 28.02 9.00
C ASN A 152 4.60 26.55 9.40
N MET A 153 3.80 26.09 10.36
CA MET A 153 3.75 24.68 10.76
C MET A 153 3.28 23.81 9.60
N GLN A 154 2.19 24.16 8.91
CA GLN A 154 1.68 23.38 7.78
C GLN A 154 2.73 23.22 6.68
N THR A 155 3.41 24.31 6.32
CA THR A 155 4.48 24.31 5.31
C THR A 155 5.64 23.43 5.75
N SER A 156 6.13 23.62 6.98
CA SER A 156 7.26 22.85 7.53
C SER A 156 6.94 21.36 7.68
N LEU A 157 5.71 21.02 8.09
CA LEU A 157 5.25 19.63 8.19
C LEU A 157 5.16 18.98 6.81
N LEU A 158 4.63 19.71 5.81
CA LEU A 158 4.49 19.23 4.44
C LEU A 158 5.86 18.96 3.81
N GLU A 159 6.77 19.92 3.88
CA GLU A 159 8.13 19.78 3.36
C GLU A 159 8.89 18.67 4.07
N GLY A 160 8.87 18.66 5.41
CA GLY A 160 9.57 17.64 6.19
C GLY A 160 9.04 16.21 5.99
N LEU A 161 7.74 16.05 5.71
CA LEU A 161 7.17 14.76 5.32
C LEU A 161 7.55 14.39 3.89
N ARG A 162 7.44 15.33 2.95
CA ARG A 162 7.76 15.10 1.53
C ARG A 162 9.21 14.66 1.36
N ASP A 163 10.15 15.38 1.97
CA ASP A 163 11.58 15.09 1.85
C ASP A 163 11.94 13.71 2.41
N TYR A 164 11.31 13.34 3.53
CA TYR A 164 11.49 12.01 4.11
C TYR A 164 10.93 10.91 3.20
N LEU A 165 9.72 11.10 2.67
CA LEU A 165 9.04 10.10 1.86
C LEU A 165 9.63 9.95 0.45
N ILE A 166 10.27 10.97 -0.12
CA ILE A 166 10.96 10.84 -1.42
C ILE A 166 12.12 9.85 -1.35
N THR A 167 12.77 9.75 -0.19
CA THR A 167 13.94 8.88 0.04
C THR A 167 13.59 7.44 0.46
N LYS A 168 12.29 7.14 0.57
CA LYS A 168 11.74 5.84 0.98
C LYS A 168 10.83 5.29 -0.11
#